data_AF-A0A2K3MB54-F1
#
_entry.id   AF-A0A2K3MB54-F1
#
_cell.length_a   1.000
_cell.length_b   1.000
_cell.length_c   1.000
_cell.angle_alpha   90.00
_cell.angle_beta   90.00
_cell.angle_gamma   90.00
#
_symmetry.space_group_name_H-M   'P 1'
#
loop_
_entity.id
_entity.type
_entity.pdbx_description
1 polymer ?
#
loop_
_entity_poly.entity_id
_entity_poly.type
_entity_poly.pdbx_seq_one_letter_code
_entity_poly.pdbx_strand_id
1 'polypeptide(L)'
;ADVVLLATGYDGKKKLKTILPEPFSSLLDPSGIMPLYRGTVHPSIPNMAFVGYVESVSNLYTSEIRSMWLSGLLDNKFKLPSAEKMLSKTIKDMEIMKNSTRFYKRNCITTFGINHNDEICEDLGWNTWRKKNLFQEAFTPYFAADYKKED
;
A
#
# COMPACT_ATOMS: atom_id res chain seq x y z
N ALA A 1 -13.88 32.67 -22.20
CA ALA A 1 -12.66 32.23 -21.50
C ALA A 1 -11.59 32.08 -22.57
N ASP A 2 -10.46 32.74 -22.40
CA ASP A 2 -9.43 32.82 -23.44
C ASP A 2 -8.45 31.63 -23.37
N VAL A 3 -8.31 31.01 -22.19
CA VAL A 3 -7.58 29.74 -21.98
C VAL A 3 -8.30 28.90 -20.92
N VAL A 4 -8.32 27.58 -21.11
CA VAL A 4 -8.82 26.61 -20.12
C VAL A 4 -7.70 25.60 -19.78
N LEU A 5 -7.38 25.46 -18.50
CA LEU A 5 -6.42 24.49 -17.98
C LEU A 5 -7.16 23.39 -17.20
N LEU A 6 -7.10 22.15 -17.70
CA LEU A 6 -7.78 21.00 -17.09
C LEU A 6 -6.86 20.29 -16.09
N ALA A 7 -6.92 20.69 -14.81
CA ALA A 7 -6.20 20.07 -13.71
C ALA A 7 -6.99 18.88 -13.08
N THR A 8 -7.54 18.00 -13.90
CA THR A 8 -8.48 16.93 -13.49
C THR A 8 -7.80 15.63 -13.01
N GLY A 9 -6.48 15.64 -12.87
CA GLY A 9 -5.69 14.49 -12.41
C GLY A 9 -5.25 13.54 -13.53
N TYR A 10 -4.97 12.29 -13.18
CA TYR A 10 -4.37 11.26 -14.05
C TYR A 10 -5.17 9.95 -14.03
N ASP A 11 -5.20 9.24 -15.16
CA ASP A 11 -5.83 7.92 -15.29
C ASP A 11 -4.80 6.78 -15.11
N GLY A 12 -4.63 6.35 -13.86
CA GLY A 12 -3.76 5.21 -13.53
C GLY A 12 -4.30 3.87 -14.05
N LYS A 13 -5.61 3.73 -14.23
CA LYS A 13 -6.26 2.50 -14.72
C LYS A 13 -5.84 2.21 -16.15
N LYS A 14 -5.89 3.21 -17.03
CA LYS A 14 -5.45 3.07 -18.42
C LYS A 14 -3.98 2.65 -18.50
N LYS A 15 -3.12 3.21 -17.66
CA LYS A 15 -1.70 2.85 -17.59
C LYS A 15 -1.51 1.38 -17.19
N LEU A 16 -2.19 0.91 -16.13
CA LEU A 16 -2.10 -0.49 -15.71
C LEU A 16 -2.59 -1.46 -16.79
N LYS A 17 -3.71 -1.16 -17.46
CA LYS A 17 -4.21 -1.98 -18.58
C LYS A 17 -3.26 -2.06 -19.76
N THR A 18 -2.39 -1.05 -19.93
CA THR A 18 -1.42 -1.02 -21.03
C THR A 18 -0.17 -1.83 -20.68
N ILE A 19 0.23 -1.85 -19.41
CA ILE A 19 1.46 -2.50 -18.94
C ILE A 19 1.22 -3.97 -18.59
N LEU A 20 0.08 -4.30 -17.98
CA LEU A 20 -0.23 -5.66 -17.57
C LEU A 20 -0.82 -6.45 -18.76
N PRO A 21 -0.26 -7.62 -19.09
CA PRO A 21 -0.86 -8.48 -20.10
C PRO A 21 -2.13 -9.16 -19.55
N GLU A 22 -2.99 -9.63 -20.45
CA GLU A 22 -4.08 -10.54 -20.08
C GLU A 22 -3.50 -11.86 -19.52
N PRO A 23 -4.12 -12.48 -18.50
CA PRO A 23 -5.39 -12.08 -17.85
C PRO A 23 -5.23 -11.08 -16.70
N PHE A 24 -4.03 -10.56 -16.43
CA PHE A 24 -3.78 -9.76 -15.22
C PHE A 24 -4.38 -8.35 -15.29
N SER A 25 -4.51 -7.78 -16.48
CA SER A 25 -5.23 -6.52 -16.72
C SER A 25 -6.70 -6.59 -16.32
N SER A 26 -7.31 -7.78 -16.28
CA SER A 26 -8.71 -7.97 -15.85
C SER A 26 -8.88 -8.08 -14.32
N LEU A 27 -7.79 -8.09 -13.55
CA LEU A 27 -7.81 -8.21 -12.08
C LEU A 27 -8.09 -6.89 -11.35
N LEU A 28 -8.22 -5.79 -12.10
CA LEU A 28 -8.66 -4.50 -11.56
C LEU A 28 -10.08 -4.63 -10.99
N ASP A 29 -10.33 -4.04 -9.83
CA ASP A 29 -11.68 -3.95 -9.27
C ASP A 29 -12.64 -3.14 -10.20
N PRO A 30 -13.96 -3.14 -9.95
CA PRO A 30 -14.90 -2.37 -10.76
C PRO A 30 -14.58 -0.87 -10.84
N SER A 31 -13.93 -0.31 -9.82
CA SER A 31 -13.48 1.09 -9.76
C SER A 31 -12.16 1.32 -10.52
N GLY A 32 -11.52 0.28 -11.04
CA GLY A 32 -10.25 0.33 -11.76
C GLY A 32 -9.01 0.30 -10.87
N ILE A 33 -9.15 -0.19 -9.63
CA ILE A 33 -8.08 -0.25 -8.64
C ILE A 33 -7.54 -1.67 -8.56
N MET A 34 -6.22 -1.84 -8.57
CA MET A 34 -5.59 -3.14 -8.33
C MET A 34 -5.60 -3.48 -6.83
N PRO A 35 -6.21 -4.60 -6.40
CA PRO A 35 -6.13 -5.05 -5.01
C PRO A 35 -4.73 -5.60 -4.71
N LEU A 36 -3.96 -4.87 -3.91
CA LEU A 36 -2.58 -5.23 -3.57
C LEU A 36 -2.43 -5.48 -2.07
N TYR A 37 -2.00 -6.69 -1.71
CA TYR A 37 -1.62 -7.02 -0.34
C TYR A 37 -0.40 -6.19 0.07
N ARG A 38 -0.47 -5.56 1.26
CA ARG A 38 0.49 -4.55 1.75
C ARG A 38 0.73 -3.40 0.76
N GLY A 39 -0.22 -3.16 -0.15
CA GLY A 39 -0.06 -2.20 -1.24
C GLY A 39 1.05 -2.55 -2.23
N THR A 40 1.54 -3.80 -2.23
CA THR A 40 2.76 -4.21 -2.94
C THR A 40 2.55 -5.38 -3.90
N VAL A 41 1.88 -6.47 -3.52
CA VAL A 41 1.76 -7.67 -4.37
C VAL A 41 0.31 -8.08 -4.61
N HIS A 42 0.02 -8.61 -5.81
CA HIS A 42 -1.26 -9.25 -6.10
C HIS A 42 -1.09 -10.77 -6.06
N PRO A 43 -1.90 -11.54 -5.29
CA PRO A 43 -1.68 -12.98 -5.10
C PRO A 43 -1.76 -13.81 -6.39
N SER A 44 -2.54 -13.36 -7.38
CA SER A 44 -2.69 -14.04 -8.67
C SER A 44 -1.70 -13.59 -9.76
N ILE A 45 -0.85 -12.57 -9.51
CA ILE A 45 0.13 -12.10 -10.50
C ILE A 45 1.51 -12.60 -10.05
N PRO A 46 2.09 -13.62 -10.73
CA PRO A 46 3.37 -14.16 -10.34
C PRO A 46 4.52 -13.19 -10.65
N ASN A 47 5.57 -13.22 -9.82
CA ASN A 47 6.84 -12.51 -10.06
C ASN A 47 6.70 -11.01 -10.34
N MET A 48 5.70 -10.36 -9.76
CA MET A 48 5.44 -8.93 -9.96
C MET A 48 5.09 -8.25 -8.64
N ALA A 49 5.68 -7.08 -8.42
CA ALA A 49 5.38 -6.20 -7.31
C ALA A 49 5.14 -4.77 -7.82
N PHE A 50 4.35 -4.03 -7.07
CA PHE A 50 3.94 -2.67 -7.36
C PHE A 50 4.42 -1.78 -6.21
N VAL A 51 5.34 -0.86 -6.49
CA VAL A 51 5.81 0.10 -5.50
C VAL A 51 5.39 1.50 -5.95
N GLY A 52 4.78 2.27 -5.03
CA GLY A 52 4.29 3.62 -5.31
C GLY A 52 2.93 3.71 -6.02
N TYR A 53 2.23 2.58 -6.23
CA TYR A 53 0.87 2.60 -6.81
C TYR A 53 -0.20 3.03 -5.80
N VAL A 54 -0.08 2.58 -4.54
CA VAL A 54 -1.02 2.94 -3.46
C VAL A 54 -0.58 4.24 -2.80
N GLU A 55 -1.47 5.23 -2.79
CA GLU A 55 -1.21 6.56 -2.27
C GLU A 55 -1.21 6.60 -0.72
N SER A 56 -0.62 7.65 -0.15
CA SER A 56 -0.65 7.98 1.28
C SER A 56 -0.44 9.49 1.45
N VAL A 57 -0.37 9.98 2.69
CA VAL A 57 0.01 11.37 3.01
C VAL A 57 1.38 11.72 2.42
N SER A 58 2.30 10.74 2.43
CA SER A 58 3.60 10.82 1.77
C SER A 58 3.92 9.50 1.07
N ASN A 59 3.99 9.55 -0.26
CA ASN A 59 4.28 8.37 -1.08
C ASN A 59 5.75 7.96 -1.02
N LEU A 60 6.66 8.89 -0.74
CA LEU A 60 8.09 8.60 -0.68
C LEU A 60 8.38 7.62 0.47
N TYR A 61 7.96 8.00 1.68
CA TYR A 61 8.14 7.19 2.88
C TYR A 61 7.44 5.82 2.78
N THR A 62 6.19 5.80 2.32
CA THR A 62 5.46 4.52 2.17
C THR A 62 6.04 3.63 1.06
N SER A 63 6.68 4.21 0.04
CA SER A 63 7.41 3.42 -0.96
C SER A 63 8.71 2.85 -0.40
N GLU A 64 9.39 3.58 0.48
CA GLU A 64 10.60 3.11 1.16
C GLU A 64 10.31 1.86 2.03
N ILE A 65 9.33 1.93 2.93
CA ILE A 65 8.99 0.78 3.79
C ILE A 65 8.47 -0.42 3.00
N ARG A 66 7.71 -0.20 1.92
CA ARG A 66 7.28 -1.27 1.01
C ARG A 66 8.43 -1.88 0.22
N SER A 67 9.44 -1.10 -0.13
CA SER A 67 10.65 -1.61 -0.78
C SER A 67 11.44 -2.50 0.19
N MET A 68 11.52 -2.13 1.46
CA MET A 68 12.12 -2.98 2.50
C MET A 68 11.32 -4.27 2.71
N TRP A 69 9.99 -4.18 2.76
CA TRP A 69 9.10 -5.34 2.84
C TRP A 69 9.28 -6.28 1.64
N LEU A 70 9.32 -5.72 0.42
CA LEU A 70 9.56 -6.49 -0.80
C LEU A 70 10.93 -7.17 -0.79
N SER A 71 11.99 -6.47 -0.35
CA SER A 71 13.32 -7.08 -0.17
C SER A 71 13.25 -8.25 0.81
N GLY A 72 12.59 -8.08 1.95
CA GLY A 72 12.40 -9.15 2.93
C GLY A 72 11.63 -10.35 2.37
N LEU A 73 10.64 -10.11 1.51
CA LEU A 73 9.91 -11.17 0.82
C LEU A 73 10.82 -11.95 -0.14
N LEU A 74 11.63 -11.25 -0.95
CA LEU A 74 12.56 -11.84 -1.91
C LEU A 74 13.67 -12.65 -1.19
N ASP A 75 14.14 -12.15 -0.04
CA ASP A 75 15.12 -12.80 0.82
C ASP A 75 14.52 -13.93 1.68
N ASN A 76 13.23 -14.25 1.51
CA ASN A 76 12.50 -15.29 2.26
C ASN A 76 12.48 -15.07 3.79
N LYS A 77 12.58 -13.82 4.27
CA LYS A 77 12.50 -13.50 5.71
C LYS A 77 11.16 -13.84 6.34
N PHE A 78 10.10 -13.81 5.53
CA PHE A 78 8.75 -14.21 5.90
C PHE A 78 8.06 -14.92 4.75
N LYS A 79 6.89 -15.50 5.03
CA LYS A 79 6.05 -16.16 4.03
C LYS A 79 4.73 -15.42 3.90
N LEU A 80 4.27 -15.25 2.66
CA LEU A 80 2.95 -14.68 2.41
C LEU A 80 1.86 -15.64 2.94
N PRO A 81 0.74 -15.11 3.44
CA PRO A 81 -0.42 -15.94 3.77
C PRO A 81 -1.07 -16.48 2.50
N SER A 82 -2.14 -17.28 2.64
CA SER A 82 -2.89 -17.77 1.48
C SER A 82 -3.46 -16.64 0.62
N ALA A 83 -3.63 -16.89 -0.68
CA ALA A 83 -4.24 -15.95 -1.63
C ALA A 83 -5.58 -15.39 -1.13
N GLU A 84 -6.42 -16.25 -0.55
CA GLU A 84 -7.70 -15.86 0.04
C GLU A 84 -7.54 -14.84 1.19
N LYS A 85 -6.59 -15.09 2.11
CA LYS A 85 -6.32 -14.16 3.22
C LYS A 85 -5.77 -12.83 2.73
N MET A 86 -4.87 -12.87 1.74
CA MET A 86 -4.34 -11.66 1.11
C MET A 86 -5.45 -10.81 0.48
N LEU A 87 -6.36 -11.43 -0.30
CA LEU A 87 -7.49 -10.75 -0.93
C LEU A 87 -8.47 -10.22 0.11
N SER A 88 -8.86 -11.03 1.09
CA SER A 88 -9.80 -10.65 2.15
C SER A 88 -9.29 -9.43 2.93
N LYS A 89 -8.02 -9.45 3.34
CA LYS A 89 -7.40 -8.31 4.02
C LYS A 89 -7.37 -7.06 3.15
N THR A 90 -6.99 -7.20 1.88
CA THR A 90 -6.92 -6.08 0.93
C THR A 90 -8.29 -5.44 0.71
N ILE A 91 -9.34 -6.26 0.52
CA ILE A 91 -10.72 -5.78 0.35
C ILE A 91 -11.18 -5.02 1.60
N LYS A 92 -10.91 -5.56 2.79
CA LYS A 92 -11.23 -4.89 4.06
C LYS A 92 -10.57 -3.51 4.16
N ASP A 93 -9.30 -3.39 3.81
CA ASP A 93 -8.56 -2.12 3.84
C ASP A 93 -9.13 -1.12 2.82
N MET A 94 -9.50 -1.58 1.62
CA MET A 94 -10.16 -0.75 0.60
C MET A 94 -11.55 -0.28 1.06
N GLU A 95 -12.32 -1.12 1.73
CA GLU A 95 -13.62 -0.75 2.30
C GLU A 95 -13.48 0.30 3.40
N ILE A 96 -12.49 0.17 4.30
CA ILE A 96 -12.19 1.18 5.32
C ILE A 96 -11.94 2.54 4.65
N MET A 97 -11.14 2.59 3.58
CA MET A 97 -10.89 3.84 2.85
C MET A 97 -12.11 4.40 2.15
N LYS A 98 -12.89 3.53 1.51
CA LYS A 98 -14.12 3.94 0.84
C LYS A 98 -15.11 4.55 1.83
N ASN A 99 -15.15 4.03 3.05
CA ASN A 99 -16.01 4.51 4.12
C ASN A 99 -15.43 5.74 4.84
N SER A 100 -14.11 5.98 4.79
CA SER A 100 -13.48 7.13 5.44
C SER A 100 -13.65 8.44 4.66
N THR A 101 -13.94 8.38 3.36
CA THR A 101 -14.15 9.58 2.54
C THR A 101 -15.12 9.36 1.38
N ARG A 102 -16.02 10.33 1.18
CA ARG A 102 -16.89 10.39 -0.01
C ARG A 102 -16.15 10.65 -1.33
N PHE A 103 -14.86 10.99 -1.26
CA PHE A 103 -14.01 11.31 -2.41
C PHE A 103 -13.08 10.16 -2.80
N TYR A 104 -13.40 8.93 -2.40
CA TYR A 104 -12.62 7.76 -2.74
C TYR A 104 -12.59 7.52 -4.26
N LYS A 105 -11.48 7.89 -4.89
CA LYS A 105 -11.24 7.71 -6.33
C LYS A 105 -10.03 6.82 -6.63
N ARG A 106 -9.16 6.60 -5.65
CA ARG A 106 -7.89 5.86 -5.77
C ARG A 106 -7.61 5.11 -4.48
N ASN A 107 -6.83 4.04 -4.57
CA ASN A 107 -6.34 3.35 -3.38
C ASN A 107 -5.37 4.25 -2.63
N CYS A 108 -5.65 4.51 -1.36
CA CYS A 108 -4.85 5.40 -0.53
C CYS A 108 -4.92 4.89 0.90
N ILE A 109 -3.82 4.79 1.64
CA ILE A 109 -3.83 4.24 3.01
C ILE A 109 -3.82 5.32 4.10
N THR A 110 -3.97 6.59 3.73
CA THR A 110 -3.80 7.74 4.64
C THR A 110 -4.55 7.61 5.97
N THR A 111 -5.77 7.07 5.96
CA THR A 111 -6.60 6.95 7.18
C THR A 111 -6.05 5.95 8.20
N PHE A 112 -5.32 4.93 7.77
CA PHE A 112 -4.78 3.87 8.64
C PHE A 112 -3.28 3.63 8.38
N GLY A 113 -2.56 4.67 7.96
CA GLY A 113 -1.16 4.55 7.53
C GLY A 113 -0.25 3.96 8.62
N ILE A 114 -0.42 4.36 9.89
CA ILE A 114 0.35 3.82 11.01
C ILE A 114 0.10 2.31 11.13
N ASN A 115 -1.15 1.89 11.28
CA ASN A 115 -1.51 0.47 11.39
C ASN A 115 -1.05 -0.35 10.19
N HIS A 116 -1.11 0.19 8.97
CA HIS A 116 -0.59 -0.47 7.77
C HIS A 116 0.92 -0.72 7.85
N ASN A 117 1.68 0.27 8.35
CA ASN A 117 3.12 0.15 8.49
C ASN A 117 3.50 -0.78 9.64
N ASP A 118 2.69 -0.83 10.71
CA ASP A 118 2.87 -1.77 11.81
C ASP A 118 2.69 -3.22 11.32
N GLU A 119 1.68 -3.48 10.49
CA GLU A 119 1.49 -4.78 9.85
C GLU A 119 2.67 -5.17 8.92
N ILE A 120 3.29 -4.19 8.25
CA ILE A 120 4.52 -4.40 7.47
C ILE A 120 5.70 -4.76 8.39
N CYS A 121 5.85 -4.06 9.52
CA CYS A 121 6.85 -4.37 10.53
C CYS A 121 6.66 -5.78 11.09
N GLU A 122 5.43 -6.16 11.40
CA GLU A 122 5.10 -7.51 11.91
C GLU A 122 5.49 -8.59 10.90
N ASP A 123 5.16 -8.42 9.62
CA ASP A 123 5.59 -9.36 8.57
C ASP A 123 7.13 -9.48 8.51
N LEU A 124 7.85 -8.37 8.71
CA LEU A 124 9.32 -8.34 8.74
C LEU A 124 9.93 -8.87 10.06
N GLY A 125 9.11 -9.20 11.05
CA GLY A 125 9.55 -9.59 12.40
C GLY A 125 10.09 -8.43 13.24
N TRP A 126 9.85 -7.18 12.82
CA TRP A 126 10.21 -5.99 13.57
C TRP A 126 9.16 -5.68 14.64
N ASN A 127 9.56 -4.93 15.67
CA ASN A 127 8.58 -4.44 16.64
C ASN A 127 7.58 -3.49 15.95
N THR A 128 6.29 -3.70 16.19
CA THR A 128 5.24 -2.80 15.70
C THR A 128 5.28 -1.45 16.42
N TRP A 129 5.73 -1.43 17.68
CA TRP A 129 5.97 -0.19 18.40
C TRP A 129 7.33 0.39 18.04
N ARG A 130 7.33 1.61 17.53
CA ARG A 130 8.51 2.20 16.87
C ARG A 130 9.19 3.29 17.71
N LYS A 131 8.60 3.70 18.82
CA LYS A 131 9.19 4.63 19.78
C LYS A 131 9.80 3.88 20.96
N LYS A 132 10.66 4.58 21.70
CA LYS A 132 11.46 4.00 22.79
C LYS A 132 10.65 3.66 24.04
N ASN A 133 9.48 4.28 24.22
CA ASN A 133 8.62 4.08 25.38
C ASN A 133 7.15 4.38 25.05
N LEU A 134 6.27 3.88 25.92
CA LEU A 134 4.81 4.01 25.83
C LEU A 134 4.31 5.45 25.72
N PHE A 135 4.93 6.38 26.43
CA PHE A 135 4.52 7.78 26.40
C PHE A 135 4.80 8.40 25.03
N GLN A 136 5.97 8.13 24.45
CA GLN A 136 6.28 8.57 23.09
C GLN A 136 5.41 7.88 22.05
N GLU A 137 5.15 6.57 22.20
CA GLU A 137 4.28 5.81 21.29
C GLU A 137 2.88 6.43 21.20
N ALA A 138 2.32 6.81 22.35
CA ALA A 138 0.95 7.34 22.42
C ALA A 138 0.84 8.82 22.02
N PHE A 139 1.85 9.64 22.31
CA PHE A 139 1.72 11.10 22.25
C PHE A 139 2.63 11.78 21.22
N THR A 140 3.47 11.05 20.48
CA THR A 140 4.32 11.63 19.43
C THR A 140 3.94 11.14 18.04
N PRO A 141 4.06 11.98 17.00
CA PRO A 141 3.78 11.56 15.63
C PRO A 141 4.81 10.53 15.13
N TYR A 142 4.34 9.66 14.23
CA TYR A 142 5.22 8.76 13.48
C TYR A 142 5.82 9.47 12.26
N PHE A 143 7.10 9.22 12.03
CA PHE A 143 7.88 9.72 10.92
C PHE A 143 8.57 8.57 10.20
N ALA A 144 9.07 8.85 8.99
CA ALA A 144 9.86 7.88 8.23
C ALA A 144 11.05 7.31 9.03
N ALA A 145 11.68 8.15 9.85
CA ALA A 145 12.83 7.76 10.66
C ALA A 145 12.53 6.70 11.73
N ASP A 146 11.26 6.52 12.13
CA ASP A 146 10.86 5.50 13.11
C ASP A 146 10.84 4.09 12.48
N TYR A 147 10.76 4.01 11.16
CA TYR A 147 10.71 2.75 10.40
C TYR A 147 12.01 2.46 9.67
N LYS A 148 13.12 3.02 10.16
CA LYS A 148 14.46 2.66 9.65
C LYS A 148 14.68 1.16 9.81
N LYS A 149 15.33 0.59 8.80
CA LYS A 149 15.73 -0.82 8.75
C LYS A 149 16.50 -1.22 10.02
N GLU A 150 16.12 -2.34 10.62
CA GLU A 150 16.73 -2.86 11.87
C GLU A 150 17.84 -3.90 11.63
N ASP A 151 18.14 -4.22 10.36
CA ASP A 151 19.13 -5.22 9.94
C ASP A 151 20.16 -4.70 8.93
#